data_AF-A0A3Q7QGK8-F1
#
_entry.id   AF-A0A3Q7QGK8-F1
#
_cell.length_a   1.000
_cell.length_b   1.000
_cell.length_c   1.000
_cell.angle_alpha   90.00
_cell.angle_beta   90.00
_cell.angle_gamma   90.00
#
_symmetry.space_group_name_H-M   'P 1'
#
loop_
_entity.id
_entity.type
_entity.pdbx_description
1 polymer ?
#
loop_
_entity_poly.entity_id
_entity_poly.type
_entity_poly.pdbx_seq_one_letter_code
_entity_poly.pdbx_strand_id
1 'polypeptide(L)'
;MFEKYYNKLEPRDQRHPRLSEIKISGAEFAQLQGRRRSKSRIGLDHVIGLSCDQKCELVQKELEDMKDEIRHMRANAERDLQHHEAIIEEAEIRWAEVQRAMHEFKKDILKTISKKKGSILATQKVMKYIEDMNRRRDNMKDKLRLKNVSLKVQRKKMLLQLRQKEEVGEALHDVDFQQLKIENAQFLETIEAKNQELIQLKLASGNTLQVLNTYKSKLHQAMEMSVNLDKEILLRNELLEKIERETLQVEEVLPNPGPGQGQGFEPEAPQTAGRVPHTAGDAVRAGEGLKWGPGEDHQDVGKESGDCRDVLKRLPQGVE
;
A
#
# COMPACT_ATOMS: atom_id res chain seq x y z
N MET A 1 12.01 -0.20 59.82
CA MET A 1 11.13 0.75 59.10
C MET A 1 11.32 0.65 57.58
N PHE A 2 12.54 0.53 57.06
CA PHE A 2 12.81 0.43 55.61
C PHE A 2 12.45 -0.92 54.95
N GLU A 3 12.62 -2.06 55.63
CA GLU A 3 12.22 -3.39 55.10
C GLU A 3 10.72 -3.49 54.77
N LYS A 4 9.86 -2.83 55.55
CA LYS A 4 8.41 -2.83 55.32
C LYS A 4 8.00 -2.05 54.07
N TYR A 5 8.85 -1.12 53.60
CA TYR A 5 8.61 -0.36 52.37
C TYR A 5 9.14 -1.11 51.13
N TYR A 6 10.23 -1.85 51.27
CA TYR A 6 10.80 -2.66 50.19
C TYR A 6 9.85 -3.81 49.79
N ASN A 7 9.26 -4.49 50.78
CA ASN A 7 8.31 -5.59 50.55
C ASN A 7 6.95 -5.17 49.94
N LYS A 8 6.69 -3.87 49.75
CA LYS A 8 5.47 -3.35 49.12
C LYS A 8 5.64 -2.95 47.65
N LEU A 9 6.86 -2.90 47.15
CA LEU A 9 7.17 -2.50 45.77
C LEU A 9 7.50 -3.68 44.84
N GLU A 10 7.69 -4.89 45.38
CA GLU A 10 7.65 -6.10 44.55
C GLU A 10 6.19 -6.43 44.21
N PRO A 11 5.83 -6.56 42.92
CA PRO A 11 4.65 -7.30 42.54
C PRO A 11 4.79 -8.69 43.17
N ARG A 12 3.92 -8.99 44.13
CA ARG A 12 3.84 -10.32 44.72
C ARG A 12 3.44 -11.24 43.57
N ASP A 13 4.39 -11.94 42.98
CA ASP A 13 4.18 -12.91 41.92
C ASP A 13 3.09 -13.88 42.38
N GLN A 14 1.85 -13.63 41.93
CA GLN A 14 0.81 -14.64 41.92
C GLN A 14 1.21 -15.62 40.83
N ARG A 15 2.18 -16.48 41.16
CA ARG A 15 2.46 -17.68 40.39
C ARG A 15 1.17 -18.48 40.36
N HIS A 16 0.51 -18.49 39.20
CA HIS A 16 -0.42 -19.56 38.88
C HIS A 16 0.36 -20.89 39.03
N PRO A 17 -0.21 -21.92 39.71
CA PRO A 17 0.47 -23.19 39.85
C PRO A 17 0.82 -23.73 38.46
N ARG A 18 2.11 -24.00 38.22
CA ARG A 18 2.54 -24.56 36.93
C ARG A 18 1.99 -25.97 36.79
N LEU A 19 1.52 -26.34 35.60
CA LEU A 19 1.14 -27.73 35.28
C LEU A 19 2.30 -28.72 35.51
N SER A 20 3.54 -28.25 35.51
CA SER A 20 4.74 -29.04 35.83
C SER A 20 4.96 -29.33 37.33
N GLU A 21 4.20 -28.68 38.24
CA GLU A 21 4.24 -28.99 39.68
C GLU A 21 3.27 -30.12 40.08
N ILE A 22 2.46 -30.62 39.14
CA ILE A 22 1.71 -31.86 39.32
C ILE A 22 2.72 -33.01 39.24
N LYS A 23 3.27 -33.39 40.39
CA LYS A 23 4.03 -34.64 40.55
C LYS A 23 3.08 -35.83 40.36
N ILE A 24 2.84 -36.22 39.10
CA ILE A 24 2.32 -37.55 38.80
C ILE A 24 3.47 -38.52 39.11
N SER A 25 3.33 -39.27 40.19
CA SER A 25 4.35 -40.24 40.58
C SER A 25 4.49 -41.31 39.47
N GLY A 26 5.73 -41.68 39.14
CA GLY A 26 6.01 -42.72 38.13
C GLY A 26 5.40 -44.10 38.45
N ALA A 27 4.80 -44.27 39.63
CA ALA A 27 4.06 -45.46 40.04
C ALA A 27 2.68 -45.60 39.38
N GLU A 28 2.09 -44.53 38.84
CA GLU A 28 0.77 -44.60 38.20
C GLU A 28 0.85 -45.05 36.73
N PHE A 29 1.99 -44.84 36.06
CA PHE A 29 2.20 -45.28 34.66
C PHE A 29 2.43 -46.79 34.53
N ALA A 30 2.98 -47.44 35.57
CA ALA A 30 3.36 -48.84 35.54
C ALA A 30 2.18 -49.83 35.66
N GLN A 31 0.97 -49.36 36.01
CA GLN A 31 -0.21 -50.22 36.15
C GLN A 31 -0.98 -50.49 34.85
N LEU A 32 -0.62 -49.82 33.74
CA LEU A 32 -1.36 -49.93 32.46
C LEU A 32 -0.84 -51.02 31.50
N GLN A 33 0.23 -51.76 31.83
CA GLN A 33 0.82 -52.77 30.94
C GLN A 33 0.70 -54.23 31.42
N GLY A 34 -0.35 -54.60 32.17
CA GLY A 34 -0.44 -55.97 32.68
C GLY A 34 -1.83 -56.55 32.88
N ARG A 35 -2.52 -56.99 31.80
CA ARG A 35 -3.26 -58.28 31.75
C ARG A 35 -4.02 -58.48 30.44
N ARG A 36 -3.90 -59.68 29.86
CA ARG A 36 -4.70 -60.16 28.71
C ARG A 36 -6.12 -60.59 29.13
N ARG A 37 -7.08 -60.31 28.22
CA ARG A 37 -8.43 -60.90 27.97
C ARG A 37 -9.54 -60.72 29.03
N SER A 38 -10.61 -59.99 28.69
CA SER A 38 -11.91 -60.56 28.24
C SER A 38 -12.93 -59.46 27.92
N LYS A 39 -13.99 -59.82 27.22
CA LYS A 39 -14.95 -58.99 26.46
C LYS A 39 -16.18 -58.60 27.30
N SER A 40 -16.46 -57.30 27.52
CA SER A 40 -17.83 -56.79 27.78
C SER A 40 -17.92 -55.26 27.67
N ARG A 41 -19.15 -54.79 27.42
CA ARG A 41 -19.58 -53.53 26.80
C ARG A 41 -19.49 -52.27 27.68
N ILE A 42 -19.26 -51.14 27.01
CA ILE A 42 -19.87 -49.81 27.20
C ILE A 42 -19.79 -49.19 28.61
N GLY A 43 -18.85 -48.26 28.74
CA GLY A 43 -18.86 -47.15 29.69
C GLY A 43 -18.04 -46.04 29.06
N LEU A 44 -18.73 -45.08 28.44
CA LEU A 44 -18.15 -43.94 27.73
C LEU A 44 -17.60 -42.94 28.75
N ASP A 45 -16.48 -43.29 29.38
CA ASP A 45 -15.56 -42.30 29.94
C ASP A 45 -14.44 -42.12 28.92
N HIS A 46 -14.81 -41.73 27.70
CA HIS A 46 -13.85 -41.14 26.79
C HIS A 46 -13.44 -39.84 27.46
N VAL A 47 -12.32 -39.87 28.19
CA VAL A 47 -11.56 -38.67 28.50
C VAL A 47 -11.36 -37.99 27.16
N ILE A 48 -12.15 -36.94 26.90
CA ILE A 48 -12.07 -36.16 25.66
C ILE A 48 -10.71 -35.48 25.73
N GLY A 49 -9.71 -36.14 25.17
CA GLY A 49 -8.37 -35.60 25.06
C GLY A 49 -8.42 -34.35 24.18
N LEU A 50 -7.64 -33.34 24.55
CA LEU A 50 -7.50 -32.14 23.73
C LEU A 50 -7.13 -32.53 22.29
N SER A 51 -7.77 -31.86 21.33
CA SER A 51 -7.44 -31.96 19.92
C SER A 51 -5.95 -31.64 19.68
N CYS A 52 -5.38 -32.14 18.59
CA CYS A 52 -4.04 -31.75 18.17
C CYS A 52 -3.90 -30.23 18.06
N ASP A 53 -4.92 -29.56 17.52
CA ASP A 53 -4.92 -28.10 17.35
C ASP A 53 -4.92 -27.38 18.70
N GLN A 54 -5.76 -27.83 19.64
CA GLN A 54 -5.82 -27.27 21.00
C GLN A 54 -4.51 -27.46 21.77
N LYS A 55 -3.81 -28.58 21.56
CA LYS A 55 -2.48 -28.82 22.14
C LYS A 55 -1.43 -27.91 21.52
N CYS A 56 -1.48 -27.71 20.20
CA CYS A 56 -0.59 -26.77 19.50
C CYS A 56 -0.80 -25.33 19.97
N GLU A 57 -2.05 -24.89 20.13
CA GLU A 57 -2.39 -23.57 20.67
C GLU A 57 -1.86 -23.39 22.09
N LEU A 58 -2.04 -24.38 22.97
CA LEU A 58 -1.53 -24.34 24.34
C LEU A 58 -0.01 -24.24 24.36
N VAL A 59 0.69 -25.05 23.56
CA VAL A 59 2.16 -25.01 23.46
C VAL A 59 2.65 -23.68 22.91
N GLN A 60 1.98 -23.11 21.91
CA GLN A 60 2.33 -21.79 21.36
C GLN A 60 2.15 -20.69 22.39
N LYS A 61 1.05 -20.72 23.16
CA LYS A 61 0.81 -19.76 24.24
C LYS A 61 1.89 -19.85 25.32
N GLU A 62 2.17 -21.04 25.82
CA GLU A 62 3.21 -21.26 26.84
C GLU A 62 4.59 -20.83 26.34
N LEU A 63 4.88 -21.02 25.05
CA LEU A 63 6.13 -20.57 24.43
C LEU A 63 6.21 -19.04 24.40
N GLU A 64 5.11 -18.35 24.07
CA GLU A 64 5.08 -16.89 24.08
C GLU A 64 5.14 -16.32 25.51
N ASP A 65 4.41 -16.91 26.46
CA ASP A 65 4.48 -16.54 27.88
C ASP A 65 5.92 -16.70 28.42
N MET A 66 6.61 -17.79 28.07
CA MET A 66 8.01 -18.00 28.44
C MET A 66 8.96 -16.99 27.79
N LYS A 67 8.73 -16.64 26.52
CA LYS A 67 9.52 -15.59 25.86
C LYS A 67 9.33 -14.26 26.56
N ASP A 68 8.11 -13.91 26.96
CA ASP A 68 7.81 -12.70 27.71
C ASP A 68 8.49 -12.70 29.09
N GLU A 69 8.44 -13.82 29.80
CA GLU A 69 9.14 -13.99 31.08
C GLU A 69 10.66 -13.80 30.89
N ILE A 70 11.25 -14.39 29.86
CA ILE A 70 12.68 -14.21 29.52
C ILE A 70 12.99 -12.76 29.16
N ARG A 71 12.13 -12.10 28.37
CA ARG A 71 12.29 -10.68 28.00
C ARG A 71 12.29 -9.80 29.25
N HIS A 72 11.32 -10.01 30.14
CA HIS A 72 11.21 -9.27 31.39
C HIS A 72 12.39 -9.52 32.34
N MET A 73 12.79 -10.79 32.53
CA MET A 73 13.96 -11.13 33.32
C MET A 73 15.24 -10.48 32.80
N ARG A 74 15.46 -10.50 31.48
CA ARG A 74 16.62 -9.83 30.84
C ARG A 74 16.59 -8.32 31.06
N ALA A 75 15.44 -7.68 30.86
CA ALA A 75 15.29 -6.25 31.10
C ALA A 75 15.56 -5.87 32.56
N ASN A 76 15.16 -6.72 33.51
CA ASN A 76 15.42 -6.50 34.93
C ASN A 76 16.91 -6.65 35.25
N ALA A 77 17.54 -7.73 34.78
CA ALA A 77 18.97 -7.96 34.98
C ALA A 77 19.82 -6.84 34.38
N GLU A 78 19.44 -6.32 33.20
CA GLU A 78 20.11 -5.18 32.56
C GLU A 78 19.99 -3.91 33.41
N ARG A 79 18.80 -3.60 33.94
CA ARG A 79 18.62 -2.46 34.86
C ARG A 79 19.46 -2.60 36.12
N ASP A 80 19.53 -3.79 36.70
CA ASP A 80 20.28 -4.04 37.91
C ASP A 80 21.80 -3.93 37.65
N LEU A 81 22.27 -4.44 36.51
CA LEU A 81 23.64 -4.29 36.06
C LEU A 81 24.02 -2.81 35.90
N GLN A 82 23.21 -2.03 35.16
CA GLN A 82 23.42 -0.59 35.01
C GLN A 82 23.41 0.15 36.36
N HIS A 83 22.55 -0.27 37.29
CA HIS A 83 22.51 0.31 38.63
C HIS A 83 23.80 0.04 39.40
N HIS A 84 24.30 -1.20 39.37
CA HIS A 84 25.55 -1.57 40.04
C HIS A 84 26.78 -0.90 39.40
N GLU A 85 26.84 -0.81 38.08
CA GLU A 85 27.88 -0.08 37.36
C GLU A 85 27.93 1.39 37.81
N ALA A 86 26.77 2.06 37.87
CA ALA A 86 26.69 3.44 38.34
C ALA A 86 27.17 3.61 39.80
N ILE A 87 26.89 2.63 40.68
CA ILE A 87 27.38 2.62 42.07
C ILE A 87 28.92 2.49 42.10
N ILE A 88 29.48 1.59 41.30
CA ILE A 88 30.92 1.37 41.23
C ILE A 88 31.62 2.63 40.73
N GLU A 89 31.15 3.21 39.62
CA GLU A 89 31.71 4.45 39.07
C GLU A 89 31.66 5.60 40.09
N GLU A 90 30.53 5.76 40.81
CA GLU A 90 30.42 6.77 41.87
C GLU A 90 31.42 6.52 43.01
N ALA A 91 31.60 5.26 43.41
CA ALA A 91 32.56 4.88 44.45
C ALA A 91 34.00 5.16 44.03
N GLU A 92 34.37 4.86 42.78
CA GLU A 92 35.70 5.14 42.23
C GLU A 92 36.00 6.64 42.18
N ILE A 93 35.04 7.45 41.73
CA ILE A 93 35.16 8.92 41.72
C ILE A 93 35.35 9.44 43.14
N ARG A 94 34.50 9.01 44.09
CA ARG A 94 34.62 9.41 45.51
C ARG A 94 35.96 9.00 46.11
N TRP A 95 36.43 7.79 45.81
CA TRP A 95 37.72 7.31 46.28
C TRP A 95 38.86 8.20 45.78
N ALA A 96 38.87 8.52 44.49
CA ALA A 96 39.87 9.41 43.90
C ALA A 96 39.84 10.83 44.52
N GLU A 97 38.64 11.37 44.77
CA GLU A 97 38.47 12.67 45.44
C GLU A 97 39.00 12.66 46.88
N VAL A 98 38.69 11.62 47.67
CA VAL A 98 39.18 11.47 49.04
C VAL A 98 40.71 11.34 49.07
N GLN A 99 41.28 10.51 48.17
CA GLN A 99 42.73 10.37 48.07
C GLN A 99 43.40 11.70 47.73
N ARG A 100 42.85 12.46 46.78
CA ARG A 100 43.34 13.79 46.42
C ARG A 100 43.24 14.76 47.61
N ALA A 101 42.09 14.83 48.28
CA ALA A 101 41.90 15.69 49.44
C ALA A 101 42.85 15.35 50.59
N MET A 102 43.10 14.06 50.83
CA MET A 102 44.06 13.59 51.83
C MET A 102 45.50 14.02 51.47
N HIS A 103 45.88 13.87 50.20
CA HIS A 103 47.20 14.26 49.72
C HIS A 103 47.41 15.77 49.87
N GLU A 104 46.44 16.58 49.43
CA GLU A 104 46.45 18.03 49.56
C GLU A 104 46.51 18.47 51.03
N PHE A 105 45.72 17.86 51.91
CA PHE A 105 45.77 18.16 53.35
C PHE A 105 47.14 17.83 53.96
N LYS A 106 47.71 16.66 53.62
CA LYS A 106 49.06 16.29 54.06
C LYS A 106 50.09 17.30 53.60
N LYS A 107 50.00 17.74 52.34
CA LYS A 107 50.93 18.68 51.72
C LYS A 107 50.81 20.09 52.31
N ASP A 108 49.61 20.64 52.36
CA ASP A 108 49.37 22.07 52.61
C ASP A 108 49.16 22.40 54.09
N ILE A 109 48.75 21.41 54.89
CA ILE A 109 48.50 21.55 56.32
C ILE A 109 49.56 20.82 57.12
N LEU A 110 49.61 19.49 57.07
CA LEU A 110 50.47 18.70 57.98
C LEU A 110 51.96 19.04 57.84
N LYS A 111 52.50 19.16 56.62
CA LYS A 111 53.90 19.56 56.41
C LYS A 111 54.18 20.99 56.86
N THR A 112 53.23 21.90 56.71
CA THR A 112 53.40 23.32 57.09
C THR A 112 53.32 23.53 58.60
N ILE A 113 52.44 22.81 59.29
CA ILE A 113 52.23 22.98 60.74
C ILE A 113 53.13 22.10 61.60
N SER A 114 53.80 21.08 61.04
CA SER A 114 54.58 20.11 61.84
C SER A 114 55.66 20.76 62.71
N LYS A 115 56.28 21.85 62.22
CA LYS A 115 57.31 22.61 62.95
C LYS A 115 56.76 23.67 63.91
N LYS A 116 55.45 23.94 63.87
CA LYS A 116 54.77 25.01 64.64
C LYS A 116 53.54 24.48 65.40
N LYS A 117 53.53 23.19 65.73
CA LYS A 117 52.41 22.53 66.40
C LYS A 117 52.07 23.25 67.73
N GLY A 118 50.79 23.55 67.94
CA GLY A 118 50.32 24.30 69.12
C GLY A 118 50.42 25.83 69.01
N SER A 119 51.01 26.37 67.94
CA SER A 119 51.02 27.80 67.68
C SER A 119 49.65 28.30 67.21
N ILE A 120 49.28 29.53 67.59
CA ILE A 120 48.12 30.26 67.08
C ILE A 120 48.11 30.25 65.53
N LEU A 121 49.28 30.38 64.91
CA LEU A 121 49.43 30.35 63.44
C LEU A 121 49.05 28.99 62.83
N ALA A 122 49.35 27.89 63.52
CA ALA A 122 48.96 26.55 63.07
C ALA A 122 47.43 26.38 63.14
N THR A 123 46.80 26.86 64.22
CA THR A 123 45.34 26.86 64.36
C THR A 123 44.66 27.71 63.28
N GLN A 124 45.16 28.92 63.03
CA GLN A 124 44.65 29.81 61.96
C GLN A 124 44.76 29.16 60.57
N LYS A 125 45.84 28.43 60.29
CA LYS A 125 46.03 27.73 59.02
C LYS A 125 44.99 26.61 58.81
N VAL A 126 44.69 25.84 59.87
CA VAL A 126 43.67 24.78 59.84
C VAL A 126 42.27 25.38 59.66
N MET A 127 41.94 26.46 60.39
CA MET A 127 40.67 27.16 60.26
C MET A 127 40.45 27.67 58.83
N LYS A 128 41.45 28.36 58.27
CA LYS A 128 41.39 28.84 56.88
C LYS A 128 41.18 27.72 55.87
N TYR A 129 41.85 26.57 56.06
CA TYR A 129 41.64 25.41 55.20
C TYR A 129 40.20 24.89 55.25
N ILE A 130 39.61 24.79 56.44
CA ILE A 130 38.22 24.35 56.61
C ILE A 130 37.27 25.34 55.92
N GLU A 131 37.47 26.64 56.10
CA GLU A 131 36.69 27.69 55.43
C GLU A 131 36.80 27.62 53.90
N ASP A 132 38.03 27.50 53.38
CA ASP A 132 38.28 27.36 51.93
C ASP A 132 37.60 26.10 51.37
N MET A 133 37.66 24.98 52.10
CA MET A 133 36.99 23.73 51.70
C MET A 133 35.46 23.84 51.75
N ASN A 134 34.90 24.51 52.75
CA ASN A 134 33.46 24.79 52.81
C ASN A 134 33.02 25.62 51.59
N ARG A 135 33.75 26.70 51.30
CA ARG A 135 33.47 27.57 50.15
C ARG A 135 33.55 26.81 48.82
N ARG A 136 34.54 25.92 48.64
CA ARG A 136 34.64 25.07 47.44
C ARG A 136 33.44 24.13 47.31
N ARG A 137 32.99 23.51 48.41
CA ARG A 137 31.81 22.64 48.42
C ARG A 137 30.54 23.40 48.06
N ASP A 138 30.34 24.60 48.61
CA ASP A 138 29.18 25.44 48.29
C ASP A 138 29.17 25.85 46.81
N ASN A 139 30.33 26.28 46.26
CA ASN A 139 30.45 26.59 44.83
C ASN A 139 30.10 25.38 43.95
N MET A 140 30.55 24.18 44.33
CA MET A 140 30.23 22.95 43.59
C MET A 140 28.74 22.62 43.66
N LYS A 141 28.13 22.75 44.85
CA LYS A 141 26.70 22.55 45.06
C LYS A 141 25.87 23.46 44.17
N ASP A 142 26.21 24.75 44.05
CA ASP A 142 25.49 25.68 43.18
C ASP A 142 25.70 25.36 41.69
N LYS A 143 26.91 24.95 41.30
CA LYS A 143 27.18 24.46 39.93
C LYS A 143 26.35 23.22 39.59
N LEU A 144 26.25 22.26 40.50
CA LEU A 144 25.45 21.04 40.33
C LEU A 144 23.95 21.36 40.30
N ARG A 145 23.47 22.29 41.12
CA ARG A 145 22.08 22.77 41.08
C ARG A 145 21.73 23.37 39.73
N LEU A 146 22.58 24.26 39.20
CA LEU A 146 22.36 24.86 37.88
C LEU A 146 22.34 23.81 36.77
N LYS A 147 23.28 22.85 36.79
CA LYS A 147 23.29 21.72 35.86
C LYS A 147 22.02 20.87 35.98
N ASN A 148 21.55 20.59 37.20
CA ASN A 148 20.33 19.82 37.42
C ASN A 148 19.09 20.49 36.83
N VAL A 149 18.96 21.81 37.02
CA VAL A 149 17.86 22.59 36.41
C VAL A 149 17.96 22.56 34.89
N SER A 150 19.16 22.75 34.32
CA SER A 150 19.38 22.69 32.87
C SER A 150 19.02 21.33 32.27
N LEU A 151 19.50 20.24 32.89
CA LEU A 151 19.18 18.87 32.46
C LEU A 151 17.69 18.54 32.60
N LYS A 152 17.01 19.05 33.64
CA LYS A 152 15.55 18.92 33.77
C LYS A 152 14.80 19.59 32.62
N VAL A 153 15.24 20.78 32.20
CA VAL A 153 14.67 21.48 31.04
C VAL A 153 14.93 20.70 29.76
N GLN A 154 16.15 20.21 29.55
CA GLN A 154 16.51 19.40 28.38
C GLN A 154 15.69 18.11 28.33
N ARG A 155 15.55 17.40 29.45
CA ARG A 155 14.71 16.20 29.56
C ARG A 155 13.25 16.50 29.18
N LYS A 156 12.68 17.59 29.70
CA LYS A 156 11.30 17.99 29.35
C LYS A 156 11.17 18.27 27.85
N LYS A 157 12.15 18.97 27.25
CA LYS A 157 12.18 19.24 25.81
C LYS A 157 12.23 17.94 25.00
N MET A 158 13.11 17.00 25.37
CA MET A 158 13.22 15.71 24.68
C MET A 158 11.95 14.87 24.79
N LEU A 159 11.33 14.82 25.97
CA LEU A 159 10.05 14.12 26.17
C LEU A 159 8.92 14.74 25.35
N LEU A 160 8.88 16.06 25.23
CA LEU A 160 7.89 16.74 24.40
C LEU A 160 8.11 16.43 22.91
N GLN A 161 9.36 16.43 22.44
CA GLN A 161 9.70 16.05 21.07
C GLN A 161 9.35 14.59 20.77
N LEU A 162 9.57 13.69 21.74
CA LEU A 162 9.18 12.29 21.60
C LEU A 162 7.66 12.19 21.45
N ARG A 163 6.89 12.84 22.33
CA ARG A 163 5.42 12.86 22.23
C ARG A 163 4.94 13.43 20.90
N GLN A 164 5.50 14.54 20.44
CA GLN A 164 5.13 15.11 19.13
C GLN A 164 5.41 14.13 17.98
N LYS A 165 6.52 13.38 18.05
CA LYS A 165 6.82 12.34 17.06
C LYS A 165 5.88 11.14 17.17
N GLU A 166 5.49 10.76 18.38
CA GLU A 166 4.49 9.71 18.62
C GLU A 166 3.12 10.14 18.08
N GLU A 167 2.65 11.36 18.35
CA GLU A 167 1.40 11.90 17.81
C GLU A 167 1.42 12.01 16.27
N VAL A 168 2.56 12.38 15.67
CA VAL A 168 2.74 12.35 14.20
C VAL A 168 2.79 10.92 13.66
N GLY A 169 3.33 9.98 14.42
CA GLY A 169 3.29 8.54 14.10
C GLY A 169 1.90 7.95 14.23
N GLU A 170 1.11 8.39 15.21
CA GLU A 170 -0.30 8.01 15.42
C GLU A 170 -1.20 8.60 14.34
N ALA A 171 -0.87 9.78 13.79
CA ALA A 171 -1.53 10.31 12.60
C ALA A 171 -1.29 9.48 11.32
N LEU A 172 -0.31 8.57 11.32
CA LEU A 172 -0.01 7.68 10.22
C LEU A 172 -0.32 6.23 10.64
N HIS A 173 -1.60 5.89 10.77
CA HIS A 173 -1.95 4.51 11.12
C HIS A 173 -1.55 3.56 9.99
N ASP A 174 -1.01 2.40 10.36
CA ASP A 174 -0.74 1.31 9.41
C ASP A 174 -2.00 0.91 8.62
N VAL A 175 -3.18 1.08 9.23
CA VAL A 175 -4.49 0.88 8.60
C VAL A 175 -4.73 1.87 7.46
N ASP A 176 -4.41 3.16 7.64
CA ASP A 176 -4.56 4.18 6.59
C ASP A 176 -3.61 3.90 5.41
N PHE A 177 -2.41 3.43 5.71
CA PHE A 177 -1.45 3.03 4.68
C PHE A 177 -1.89 1.77 3.92
N GLN A 178 -2.49 0.81 4.61
CA GLN A 178 -3.10 -0.36 3.98
C GLN A 178 -4.32 0.01 3.15
N GLN A 179 -5.18 0.91 3.64
CA GLN A 179 -6.34 1.43 2.92
C GLN A 179 -5.91 2.10 1.60
N LEU A 180 -4.91 2.98 1.65
CA LEU A 180 -4.38 3.64 0.46
C LEU A 180 -3.82 2.64 -0.56
N LYS A 181 -3.18 1.56 -0.09
CA LYS A 181 -2.71 0.47 -0.98
C LYS A 181 -3.86 -0.27 -1.65
N ILE A 182 -4.93 -0.56 -0.90
CA ILE A 182 -6.12 -1.22 -1.43
C ILE A 182 -6.79 -0.34 -2.48
N GLU A 183 -7.00 0.94 -2.17
CA GLU A 183 -7.61 1.90 -3.10
C GLU A 183 -6.79 2.06 -4.38
N ASN A 184 -5.47 2.16 -4.27
CA ASN A 184 -4.58 2.26 -5.42
C ASN A 184 -4.65 0.99 -6.29
N ALA A 185 -4.66 -0.20 -5.68
CA ALA A 185 -4.84 -1.45 -6.40
C ALA A 185 -6.19 -1.52 -7.13
N GLN A 186 -7.28 -1.07 -6.49
CA GLN A 186 -8.61 -1.01 -7.11
C GLN A 186 -8.67 -0.02 -8.28
N PHE A 187 -8.03 1.14 -8.16
CA PHE A 187 -7.97 2.11 -9.25
C PHE A 187 -7.16 1.57 -10.43
N LEU A 188 -6.04 0.90 -10.19
CA LEU A 188 -5.26 0.26 -11.24
C LEU A 188 -6.06 -0.81 -11.98
N GLU A 189 -6.80 -1.66 -11.25
CA GLU A 189 -7.67 -2.68 -11.86
C GLU A 189 -8.78 -2.03 -12.70
N THR A 190 -9.38 -0.95 -12.21
CA THR A 190 -10.42 -0.21 -12.95
C THR A 190 -9.87 0.43 -14.23
N ILE A 191 -8.67 1.02 -14.16
CA ILE A 191 -7.98 1.58 -15.32
C ILE A 191 -7.70 0.50 -16.36
N GLU A 192 -7.22 -0.66 -15.92
CA GLU A 192 -6.92 -1.78 -16.80
C GLU A 192 -8.19 -2.31 -17.48
N ALA A 193 -9.28 -2.48 -16.74
CA ALA A 193 -10.57 -2.88 -17.31
C ALA A 193 -11.08 -1.87 -18.36
N LYS A 194 -10.98 -0.57 -18.09
CA LYS A 194 -11.38 0.48 -19.04
C LYS A 194 -10.48 0.52 -20.28
N ASN A 195 -9.19 0.27 -20.12
CA ASN A 195 -8.27 0.14 -21.26
C ASN A 195 -8.61 -1.06 -22.14
N GLN A 196 -8.98 -2.19 -21.55
CA GLN A 196 -9.41 -3.37 -22.31
C GLN A 196 -10.72 -3.10 -23.07
N GLU A 197 -11.71 -2.47 -22.44
CA GLU A 197 -12.94 -2.03 -23.11
C GLU A 197 -12.63 -1.09 -24.28
N LEU A 198 -11.73 -0.12 -24.09
CA LEU A 198 -11.33 0.82 -25.13
C LEU A 198 -10.66 0.12 -26.33
N ILE A 199 -9.81 -0.88 -26.07
CA ILE A 199 -9.17 -1.69 -27.12
C ILE A 199 -10.22 -2.46 -27.91
N GLN A 200 -11.18 -3.11 -27.23
CA GLN A 200 -12.27 -3.84 -27.89
C GLN A 200 -13.11 -2.93 -28.77
N LEU A 201 -13.46 -1.75 -28.27
CA LEU A 201 -14.25 -0.78 -29.03
C LEU A 201 -13.49 -0.26 -30.25
N LYS A 202 -12.18 -0.01 -30.13
CA LYS A 202 -11.32 0.37 -31.27
C LYS A 202 -11.27 -0.72 -32.34
N LEU A 203 -11.14 -1.99 -31.94
CA LEU A 203 -11.16 -3.12 -32.89
C LEU A 203 -12.51 -3.24 -33.60
N ALA A 204 -13.62 -3.14 -32.87
CA ALA A 204 -14.96 -3.17 -33.44
C ALA A 204 -15.21 -2.00 -34.41
N SER A 205 -14.78 -0.78 -34.04
CA SER A 205 -14.84 0.40 -34.90
C SER A 205 -13.99 0.22 -36.16
N GLY A 206 -12.79 -0.35 -36.04
CA GLY A 206 -11.91 -0.64 -37.18
C GLY A 206 -12.52 -1.65 -38.15
N ASN A 207 -13.09 -2.73 -37.63
CA ASN A 207 -13.79 -3.74 -38.43
C ASN A 207 -15.00 -3.12 -39.17
N THR A 208 -15.79 -2.31 -38.47
CA THR A 208 -16.94 -1.61 -39.07
C THR A 208 -16.49 -0.69 -40.20
N LEU A 209 -15.38 0.04 -40.03
CA LEU A 209 -14.79 0.89 -41.06
C LEU A 209 -14.33 0.07 -42.29
N GLN A 210 -13.71 -1.10 -42.07
CA GLN A 210 -13.29 -1.98 -43.16
C GLN A 210 -14.50 -2.50 -43.96
N VAL A 211 -15.55 -2.92 -43.27
CA VAL A 211 -16.81 -3.35 -43.90
C VAL A 211 -17.42 -2.20 -44.71
N LEU A 212 -17.51 -1.00 -44.11
CA LEU A 212 -18.04 0.19 -44.79
C LEU A 212 -17.23 0.54 -46.05
N ASN A 213 -15.90 0.55 -45.96
CA ASN A 213 -15.03 0.78 -47.12
C ASN A 213 -15.23 -0.27 -48.21
N THR A 214 -15.42 -1.54 -47.83
CA THR A 214 -15.72 -2.61 -48.79
C THR A 214 -17.04 -2.34 -49.54
N TYR A 215 -18.11 -1.96 -48.82
CA TYR A 215 -19.39 -1.61 -49.46
C TYR A 215 -19.29 -0.34 -50.31
N LYS A 216 -18.54 0.67 -49.86
CA LYS A 216 -18.28 1.89 -50.63
C LYS A 216 -17.59 1.57 -51.96
N SER A 217 -16.57 0.70 -51.96
CA SER A 217 -15.89 0.26 -53.18
C SER A 217 -16.81 -0.51 -54.12
N LYS A 218 -17.64 -1.44 -53.59
CA LYS A 218 -18.64 -2.16 -54.40
C LYS A 218 -19.66 -1.22 -55.03
N LEU A 219 -20.13 -0.22 -54.28
CA LEU A 219 -21.06 0.79 -54.78
C LEU A 219 -20.42 1.62 -55.91
N HIS A 220 -19.17 2.06 -55.74
CA HIS A 220 -18.45 2.77 -56.79
C HIS A 220 -18.31 1.93 -58.06
N GLN A 221 -17.97 0.64 -57.95
CA GLN A 221 -17.90 -0.26 -59.11
C GLN A 221 -19.27 -0.42 -59.80
N ALA A 222 -20.35 -0.59 -59.04
CA ALA A 222 -21.70 -0.69 -59.60
C ALA A 222 -22.11 0.61 -60.31
N MET A 223 -21.78 1.76 -59.75
CA MET A 223 -22.02 3.07 -60.36
C MET A 223 -21.25 3.22 -61.68
N GLU A 224 -19.98 2.84 -61.70
CA GLU A 224 -19.15 2.89 -62.92
C GLU A 224 -19.69 1.95 -64.01
N MET A 225 -20.12 0.73 -63.64
CA MET A 225 -20.79 -0.18 -64.58
C MET A 225 -22.09 0.42 -65.12
N SER A 226 -22.92 1.05 -64.28
CA SER A 226 -24.14 1.74 -64.73
C SER A 226 -23.82 2.80 -65.77
N VAL A 227 -22.85 3.68 -65.48
CA VAL A 227 -22.42 4.73 -66.41
C VAL A 227 -21.91 4.15 -67.74
N ASN A 228 -21.22 3.01 -67.70
CA ASN A 228 -20.74 2.34 -68.92
C ASN A 228 -21.88 1.70 -69.71
N LEU A 229 -22.85 1.08 -69.05
CA LEU A 229 -24.06 0.53 -69.69
C LEU A 229 -24.91 1.65 -70.32
N ASP A 230 -25.06 2.78 -69.64
CA ASP A 230 -25.78 3.94 -70.18
C ASP A 230 -25.12 4.43 -71.48
N LYS A 231 -23.78 4.48 -71.53
CA LYS A 231 -23.04 4.79 -72.77
C LYS A 231 -23.26 3.75 -73.86
N GLU A 232 -23.25 2.46 -73.52
CA GLU A 232 -23.47 1.37 -74.48
C GLU A 232 -24.90 1.40 -75.05
N ILE A 233 -25.89 1.71 -74.21
CA ILE A 233 -27.29 1.93 -74.63
C ILE A 233 -27.39 3.10 -75.59
N LEU A 234 -26.76 4.24 -75.28
CA LEU A 234 -26.73 5.40 -76.17
C LEU A 234 -26.14 5.05 -77.54
N LEU A 235 -24.98 4.38 -77.57
CA LEU A 235 -24.34 3.94 -78.82
C LEU A 235 -25.22 2.97 -79.62
N ARG A 236 -25.90 2.03 -78.95
CA ARG A 236 -26.84 1.11 -79.62
C ARG A 236 -28.05 1.85 -80.18
N ASN A 237 -28.60 2.81 -79.45
CA ASN A 237 -29.73 3.63 -79.92
C ASN A 237 -29.32 4.45 -81.16
N GLU A 238 -28.15 5.09 -81.15
CA GLU A 238 -27.63 5.82 -82.31
C GLU A 238 -27.46 4.91 -83.54
N LEU A 239 -26.96 3.68 -83.34
CA LEU A 239 -26.84 2.69 -84.40
C LEU A 239 -28.21 2.23 -84.92
N LEU A 240 -29.17 1.97 -84.03
CA LEU A 240 -30.54 1.61 -84.40
C LEU A 240 -31.20 2.71 -85.23
N GLU A 241 -31.10 3.97 -84.80
CA GLU A 241 -31.61 5.09 -85.59
C GLU A 241 -30.98 5.17 -86.98
N LYS A 242 -29.68 4.83 -87.10
CA LYS A 242 -29.02 4.79 -88.41
C LYS A 242 -29.56 3.67 -89.29
N ILE A 243 -29.75 2.47 -88.74
CA ILE A 243 -30.34 1.34 -89.45
C ILE A 243 -31.78 1.66 -89.86
N GLU A 244 -32.59 2.24 -88.97
CA GLU A 244 -33.96 2.66 -89.27
C GLU A 244 -33.98 3.65 -90.45
N ARG A 245 -33.11 4.67 -90.43
CA ARG A 245 -32.94 5.59 -91.57
C ARG A 245 -32.55 4.88 -92.87
N GLU A 246 -31.66 3.89 -92.81
CA GLU A 246 -31.27 3.09 -93.97
C GLU A 246 -32.43 2.20 -94.47
N THR A 247 -33.21 1.59 -93.57
CA THR A 247 -34.38 0.77 -93.95
C THR A 247 -35.51 1.58 -94.58
N LEU A 248 -35.79 2.79 -94.07
CA LEU A 248 -36.76 3.71 -94.68
C LEU A 248 -36.34 4.12 -96.10
N GLN A 249 -35.05 4.33 -96.34
CA GLN A 249 -34.53 4.60 -97.69
C GLN A 249 -34.70 3.40 -98.64
N VAL A 250 -34.59 2.17 -98.14
CA VAL A 250 -34.85 0.96 -98.94
C VAL A 250 -36.35 0.80 -99.24
N GLU A 251 -37.21 1.15 -98.29
CA GLU A 251 -38.66 1.11 -98.43
C GLU A 251 -39.18 2.17 -99.42
N GLU A 252 -38.54 3.34 -99.53
CA GLU A 252 -38.84 4.33 -100.58
C GLU A 252 -38.43 3.90 -102.00
N VAL A 253 -37.51 2.94 -102.14
CA VAL A 253 -36.99 2.47 -103.44
C VAL A 253 -37.78 1.26 -104.01
N LEU A 254 -38.68 0.65 -103.22
CA LEU A 254 -39.56 -0.44 -103.66
C LEU A 254 -41.04 0.02 -103.69
N PRO A 255 -41.78 -0.16 -104.79
CA PRO A 255 -43.19 0.19 -104.82
C PRO A 255 -43.99 -0.80 -103.97
N ASN A 256 -44.73 -0.24 -103.02
CA ASN A 256 -45.71 -0.87 -102.13
C ASN A 256 -46.64 -1.86 -102.87
N PRO A 257 -46.82 -3.12 -102.42
CA PRO A 257 -48.00 -3.88 -102.75
C PRO A 257 -49.12 -3.55 -101.74
N GLY A 258 -50.26 -3.11 -102.27
CA GLY A 258 -51.45 -2.73 -101.50
C GLY A 258 -52.09 -3.85 -100.67
N PRO A 259 -53.20 -3.54 -99.97
CA PRO A 259 -53.59 -4.18 -98.72
C PRO A 259 -54.24 -5.55 -98.91
N GLY A 260 -53.72 -6.57 -98.22
CA GLY A 260 -54.33 -7.89 -98.08
C GLY A 260 -55.04 -8.02 -96.74
N GLN A 261 -56.35 -8.21 -96.77
CA GLN A 261 -57.20 -8.42 -95.61
C GLN A 261 -56.98 -9.82 -94.99
N GLY A 262 -56.71 -9.84 -93.68
CA GLY A 262 -57.29 -10.78 -92.71
C GLY A 262 -56.75 -12.21 -92.62
N GLN A 263 -56.11 -12.53 -91.50
CA GLN A 263 -56.61 -13.52 -90.55
C GLN A 263 -55.99 -13.27 -89.17
N GLY A 264 -56.87 -13.05 -88.19
CA GLY A 264 -56.47 -12.83 -86.80
C GLY A 264 -55.73 -14.03 -86.24
N PHE A 265 -54.54 -13.77 -85.73
CA PHE A 265 -53.91 -14.55 -84.68
C PHE A 265 -53.70 -13.59 -83.51
N GLU A 266 -54.44 -13.83 -82.42
CA GLU A 266 -54.13 -13.24 -81.11
C GLU A 266 -52.68 -13.55 -80.75
N PRO A 267 -51.87 -12.57 -80.32
CA PRO A 267 -50.65 -12.87 -79.60
C PRO A 267 -51.03 -13.31 -78.18
N GLU A 268 -50.78 -14.57 -77.85
CA GLU A 268 -50.66 -15.04 -76.48
C GLU A 268 -49.68 -14.14 -75.72
N ALA A 269 -50.15 -13.57 -74.62
CA ALA A 269 -49.33 -12.78 -73.71
C ALA A 269 -48.19 -13.65 -73.12
N PRO A 270 -46.92 -13.22 -73.21
CA PRO A 270 -45.90 -13.73 -72.32
C PRO A 270 -46.24 -13.22 -70.92
N GLN A 271 -46.45 -14.21 -70.06
CA GLN A 271 -46.79 -14.09 -68.65
C GLN A 271 -45.88 -13.07 -67.94
N THR A 272 -46.51 -12.22 -67.15
CA THR A 272 -45.86 -11.38 -66.14
C THR A 272 -44.93 -12.23 -65.28
N ALA A 273 -43.63 -12.12 -65.51
CA ALA A 273 -42.62 -12.66 -64.62
C ALA A 273 -42.53 -11.78 -63.37
N GLY A 274 -42.96 -12.34 -62.25
CA GLY A 274 -42.30 -12.15 -60.96
C GLY A 274 -42.34 -10.74 -60.36
N ARG A 275 -43.45 -10.43 -59.68
CA ARG A 275 -43.42 -9.59 -58.48
C ARG A 275 -42.40 -10.18 -57.49
N VAL A 276 -41.27 -9.51 -57.31
CA VAL A 276 -40.36 -9.78 -56.17
C VAL A 276 -40.96 -9.10 -54.92
N PRO A 277 -40.96 -9.75 -53.75
CA PRO A 277 -41.75 -9.29 -52.61
C PRO A 277 -41.14 -8.02 -51.99
N HIS A 278 -41.99 -7.03 -51.76
CA HIS A 278 -41.78 -6.11 -50.65
C HIS A 278 -41.93 -6.90 -49.35
N THR A 279 -40.81 -7.29 -48.74
CA THR A 279 -40.82 -7.62 -47.31
C THR A 279 -40.83 -6.31 -46.55
N ALA A 280 -42.01 -5.95 -46.05
CA ALA A 280 -42.13 -5.11 -44.86
C ALA A 280 -41.42 -5.85 -43.72
N GLY A 281 -40.24 -5.35 -43.33
CA GLY A 281 -39.63 -5.66 -42.04
C GLY A 281 -40.15 -4.65 -41.03
N ASP A 282 -40.73 -5.16 -39.95
CA ASP A 282 -41.18 -4.40 -38.79
C ASP A 282 -40.11 -3.44 -38.28
N ALA A 283 -40.37 -2.14 -38.45
CA ALA A 283 -39.67 -1.09 -37.72
C ALA A 283 -40.42 -0.84 -36.40
N VAL A 284 -40.09 -1.62 -35.37
CA VAL A 284 -40.44 -1.29 -33.99
C VAL A 284 -39.56 -0.14 -33.53
N ARG A 285 -40.23 0.98 -33.28
CA ARG A 285 -39.90 2.11 -32.41
C ARG A 285 -38.91 1.78 -31.28
N ALA A 286 -37.74 2.43 -31.29
CA ALA A 286 -37.06 2.94 -30.09
C ALA A 286 -35.96 3.95 -30.54
N GLY A 287 -36.32 5.22 -30.58
CA GLY A 287 -35.40 6.34 -30.79
C GLY A 287 -35.79 7.48 -29.86
N GLU A 288 -35.53 7.29 -28.57
CA GLU A 288 -35.37 8.40 -27.62
C GLU A 288 -34.03 9.06 -27.90
N GLY A 289 -34.05 10.39 -27.89
CA GLY A 289 -32.98 11.22 -28.42
C GLY A 289 -31.72 11.25 -27.57
N LEU A 290 -30.60 11.47 -28.26
CA LEU A 290 -29.48 12.21 -27.68
C LEU A 290 -29.05 13.31 -28.66
N LYS A 291 -29.22 14.52 -28.15
CA LYS A 291 -29.01 15.84 -28.74
C LYS A 291 -27.51 16.05 -28.98
N TRP A 292 -27.10 16.20 -30.23
CA TRP A 292 -25.78 16.79 -30.55
C TRP A 292 -25.91 18.31 -30.41
N GLY A 293 -25.20 18.89 -29.45
CA GLY A 293 -24.98 20.34 -29.38
C GLY A 293 -23.88 20.76 -30.37
N PRO A 294 -23.91 21.99 -30.89
CA PRO A 294 -22.99 22.43 -31.93
C PRO A 294 -21.60 22.70 -31.36
N GLY A 295 -20.58 22.36 -32.14
CA GLY A 295 -19.24 22.91 -31.97
C GLY A 295 -19.18 24.33 -32.51
N GLU A 296 -18.49 25.19 -31.77
CA GLU A 296 -17.32 25.98 -32.17
C GLU A 296 -17.15 27.12 -31.17
N ASP A 297 -15.94 27.27 -30.63
CA ASP A 297 -15.27 28.57 -30.61
C ASP A 297 -13.76 28.37 -30.32
N HIS A 298 -12.97 29.07 -31.12
CA HIS A 298 -11.52 29.12 -31.14
C HIS A 298 -11.01 30.31 -30.29
N GLN A 299 -9.73 30.26 -29.90
CA GLN A 299 -8.91 31.28 -29.19
C GLN A 299 -9.05 31.24 -27.66
N ASP A 300 -7.98 31.27 -26.84
CA ASP A 300 -6.78 32.07 -26.99
C ASP A 300 -5.54 31.49 -26.26
N VAL A 301 -4.37 31.96 -26.70
CA VAL A 301 -3.03 31.60 -26.22
C VAL A 301 -2.67 32.41 -24.97
N GLY A 302 -2.23 31.75 -23.89
CA GLY A 302 -1.71 32.40 -22.69
C GLY A 302 -0.63 31.58 -21.99
N LYS A 303 0.62 32.02 -22.15
CA LYS A 303 1.84 31.50 -21.51
C LYS A 303 1.72 31.55 -19.97
N GLU A 304 2.16 30.50 -19.30
CA GLU A 304 2.96 30.67 -18.07
C GLU A 304 3.91 29.48 -17.87
N SER A 305 5.19 29.80 -18.02
CA SER A 305 6.36 28.99 -17.74
C SER A 305 6.55 28.85 -16.23
N GLY A 306 6.55 27.61 -15.73
CA GLY A 306 6.92 27.25 -14.36
C GLY A 306 7.87 26.07 -14.38
N ASP A 307 9.16 26.37 -14.22
CA ASP A 307 10.29 25.44 -14.16
C ASP A 307 10.14 24.47 -12.97
N CYS A 308 10.29 23.17 -13.22
CA CYS A 308 10.43 22.14 -12.17
C CYS A 308 11.56 21.18 -12.53
N ARG A 309 12.75 21.74 -12.84
CA ARG A 309 14.01 21.09 -12.49
C ARG A 309 14.36 21.53 -11.07
N ASP A 310 14.17 20.65 -10.09
CA ASP A 310 15.03 20.52 -8.89
C ASP A 310 14.31 19.75 -7.77
N VAL A 311 14.22 18.41 -7.89
CA VAL A 311 14.14 17.53 -6.70
C VAL A 311 14.91 16.25 -6.97
N LEU A 312 16.22 16.35 -7.18
CA LEU A 312 17.11 15.20 -7.02
C LEU A 312 18.46 15.67 -6.48
N LYS A 313 18.55 15.87 -5.16
CA LYS A 313 19.78 15.93 -4.37
C LYS A 313 19.43 16.01 -2.90
N ARG A 314 19.67 14.91 -2.17
CA ARG A 314 20.12 14.87 -0.76
C ARG A 314 20.33 13.41 -0.34
N LEU A 315 21.49 12.86 -0.74
CA LEU A 315 22.16 11.81 0.04
C LEU A 315 23.00 12.52 1.11
N PRO A 316 22.89 12.20 2.39
CA PRO A 316 23.85 12.67 3.37
C PRO A 316 25.10 11.78 3.33
N GLN A 317 26.22 12.37 2.89
CA GLN A 317 27.55 11.90 3.21
C GLN A 317 27.89 12.31 4.65
N GLY A 318 28.28 11.32 5.45
CA GLY A 318 29.22 11.33 6.59
C GLY A 318 29.15 12.43 7.66
N VAL A 319 29.19 12.00 8.92
CA VAL A 319 29.93 12.72 9.98
C VAL A 319 30.80 11.72 10.73
N GLU A 320 32.01 12.21 11.03
CA GLU A 320 33.23 11.63 11.59
C GLU A 320 33.09 10.68 12.80
#